data_AF-A0A3D0WRE8-F1
#
_entry.id   AF-A0A3D0WRE8-F1
#
_cell.length_a   1.000
_cell.length_b   1.000
_cell.length_c   1.000
_cell.angle_alpha   90.00
_cell.angle_beta   90.00
_cell.angle_gamma   90.00
#
_symmetry.space_group_name_H-M   'P 1'
#
loop_
_entity.id
_entity.type
_entity.pdbx_description
1 polymer ?
#
loop_
_entity_poly.entity_id
_entity_poly.type
_entity_poly.pdbx_seq_one_letter_code
_entity_poly.pdbx_strand_id
1 'polypeptide(L)'
;MKTIHDAISEFLAVHCETRDEAKRILSLAHGTGRRWTKGSMIEVDNWGEYKENTCYCIASCSYGSVDYFTEHNYRIIKSTLIL
;
A
#
# COMPACT_ATOMS: atom_id res chain seq x y z
N MET A 1 -14.55 6.30 -9.15
CA MET A 1 -13.13 6.26 -8.76
C MET A 1 -13.08 6.02 -7.27
N LYS A 2 -12.25 5.10 -6.77
CA LYS A 2 -12.09 4.90 -5.31
C LYS A 2 -11.10 5.94 -4.78
N THR A 3 -11.24 6.31 -3.52
CA THR A 3 -10.32 7.23 -2.84
C THR A 3 -9.35 6.46 -1.96
N ILE A 4 -8.30 7.15 -1.49
CA ILE A 4 -7.40 6.58 -0.48
C ILE A 4 -8.16 6.17 0.80
N HIS A 5 -9.24 6.88 1.16
CA HIS A 5 -10.06 6.56 2.34
C HIS A 5 -10.80 5.22 2.18
N ASP A 6 -11.22 4.87 0.95
CA ASP A 6 -11.85 3.56 0.66
C ASP A 6 -10.86 2.39 0.79
N ALA A 7 -9.56 2.69 0.77
CA ALA A 7 -8.48 1.72 0.92
C ALA A 7 -7.99 1.58 2.38
N ILE A 8 -8.52 2.35 3.33
CA ILE A 8 -8.18 2.22 4.76
C ILE A 8 -9.14 1.22 5.41
N SER A 9 -8.81 -0.07 5.31
CA SER A 9 -9.54 -1.16 5.96
C SER A 9 -8.55 -2.22 6.46
N GLU A 10 -8.81 -2.83 7.62
CA GLU A 10 -7.90 -3.77 8.30
C GLU A 10 -7.56 -5.03 7.49
N PHE A 11 -8.31 -5.31 6.43
CA PHE A 11 -8.08 -6.45 5.52
C PHE A 11 -8.07 -6.03 4.04
N LEU A 12 -7.55 -4.83 3.74
CA LEU A 12 -7.39 -4.36 2.37
C LEU A 12 -5.94 -4.00 2.08
N ALA A 13 -5.39 -4.61 1.03
CA ALA A 13 -4.05 -4.32 0.54
C ALA A 13 -4.10 -3.69 -0.86
N VAL A 14 -3.29 -2.65 -1.07
CA VAL A 14 -3.16 -1.96 -2.36
C VAL A 14 -1.92 -2.48 -3.07
N HIS A 15 -2.15 -3.22 -4.16
CA HIS A 15 -1.09 -3.77 -5.02
C HIS A 15 -0.53 -2.70 -5.95
N CYS A 16 0.79 -2.54 -5.95
CA CYS A 16 1.54 -1.59 -6.76
C CYS A 16 2.54 -2.33 -7.65
N GLU A 17 2.24 -2.39 -8.95
CA GLU A 17 3.07 -3.09 -9.95
C GLU A 17 4.34 -2.30 -10.25
N THR A 18 4.30 -0.98 -10.06
CA THR A 18 5.45 -0.09 -10.30
C THR A 18 5.84 0.69 -9.05
N ARG A 19 7.12 1.08 -8.97
CA ARG A 19 7.63 1.94 -7.90
C ARG A 19 6.97 3.32 -7.89
N ASP A 20 6.57 3.83 -9.05
CA ASP A 20 5.89 5.12 -9.16
C ASP A 20 4.47 5.07 -8.60
N GLU A 21 3.73 3.97 -8.82
CA GLU A 21 2.45 3.72 -8.14
C GLU A 21 2.64 3.67 -6.63
N ALA A 22 3.64 2.92 -6.15
CA ALA A 22 3.95 2.81 -4.73
C ALA A 22 4.18 4.18 -4.09
N LYS A 23 5.04 5.02 -4.69
CA LYS A 23 5.30 6.38 -4.22
C LYS A 23 4.04 7.23 -4.17
N ARG A 24 3.16 7.15 -5.17
CA ARG A 24 1.91 7.92 -5.20
C ARG A 24 0.93 7.45 -4.12
N ILE A 25 0.73 6.14 -3.98
CA ILE A 25 -0.14 5.56 -2.94
C ILE A 25 0.37 5.93 -1.55
N LEU A 26 1.68 5.84 -1.31
CA LEU A 26 2.27 6.18 -0.01
C LEU A 26 2.23 7.69 0.28
N SER A 27 2.35 8.54 -0.74
CA SER A 27 2.12 9.98 -0.59
C SER A 27 0.67 10.28 -0.20
N LEU A 28 -0.31 9.59 -0.81
CA LEU A 28 -1.72 9.73 -0.43
C LEU A 28 -1.97 9.22 0.99
N ALA A 29 -1.41 8.06 1.35
CA ALA A 29 -1.50 7.49 2.69
C ALA A 29 -0.90 8.44 3.74
N HIS A 30 0.28 9.01 3.48
CA HIS A 30 0.90 10.01 4.34
C HIS A 30 0.00 11.22 4.58
N GLY A 31 -0.69 11.70 3.53
CA GLY A 31 -1.66 12.79 3.61
C GLY A 31 -2.85 12.52 4.54
N THR A 32 -3.11 11.25 4.88
CA THR A 32 -4.13 10.84 5.87
C THR A 32 -3.59 10.71 7.30
N GLY A 33 -2.32 11.06 7.52
CA GLY A 33 -1.64 10.97 8.82
C GLY A 33 -1.01 9.60 9.10
N ARG A 34 -0.96 8.69 8.11
CA ARG A 34 -0.32 7.38 8.24
C ARG A 34 1.20 7.51 8.10
N ARG A 35 1.93 6.65 8.83
CA ARG A 35 3.40 6.61 8.84
C ARG A 35 3.90 5.21 9.16
N TRP A 36 5.12 4.90 8.75
CA TRP A 36 5.79 3.68 9.18
C TRP A 36 6.21 3.77 10.64
N THR A 37 6.51 2.62 11.25
CA THR A 37 7.14 2.56 12.57
C THR A 37 8.50 3.25 12.58
N LYS A 38 9.24 3.18 11.47
CA LYS A 38 10.54 3.84 11.28
C LYS A 38 10.51 4.63 9.96
N GLY A 39 10.39 5.94 10.06
CA GLY A 39 10.40 6.85 8.90
C GLY A 39 9.02 7.23 8.37
N SER A 40 8.99 8.19 7.44
CA SER A 40 7.78 8.62 6.78
C SER A 40 7.45 7.72 5.57
N MET A 41 6.16 7.66 5.20
CA MET A 41 5.72 6.95 4.00
C MET A 41 6.24 7.58 2.69
N ILE A 42 6.66 8.84 2.73
CA ILE A 42 7.24 9.53 1.56
C ILE A 42 8.69 9.12 1.33
N GLU A 43 9.46 8.94 2.40
CA GLU A 43 10.90 8.65 2.31
C GLU A 43 11.21 7.17 2.10
N VAL A 44 10.37 6.30 2.66
CA VAL A 44 10.60 4.85 2.67
C VAL A 44 9.47 4.16 1.91
N ASP A 45 9.74 3.71 0.70
CA ASP A 45 8.70 3.03 -0.11
C ASP A 45 8.62 1.52 0.15
N ASN A 46 9.69 0.87 0.62
CA ASN A 46 9.82 -0.59 0.77
C ASN A 46 9.47 -1.41 -0.49
N TRP A 47 9.30 -0.78 -1.64
CA TRP A 47 8.89 -1.45 -2.88
C TRP A 47 10.00 -2.38 -3.40
N GLY A 48 11.26 -2.04 -3.15
CA GLY A 48 12.41 -2.84 -3.60
C GLY A 48 12.47 -4.26 -3.03
N GLU A 49 11.75 -4.56 -1.94
CA GLU A 49 11.74 -5.89 -1.32
C GLU A 49 10.94 -6.92 -2.12
N TYR A 50 9.77 -6.54 -2.64
CA TYR A 50 8.88 -7.43 -3.40
C TYR A 50 8.65 -7.00 -4.85
N LYS A 51 9.14 -5.81 -5.22
CA LYS A 51 9.04 -5.21 -6.56
C LYS A 51 7.59 -5.18 -7.05
N GLU A 52 7.32 -5.68 -8.25
CA GLU A 52 5.99 -5.74 -8.87
C GLU A 52 4.96 -6.52 -8.04
N ASN A 53 5.38 -7.33 -7.08
CA ASN A 53 4.50 -8.05 -6.17
C ASN A 53 4.23 -7.27 -4.88
N THR A 54 4.58 -6.00 -4.79
CA THR A 54 4.42 -5.23 -3.54
C THR A 54 2.97 -4.80 -3.31
N CYS A 55 2.51 -5.02 -2.09
CA CYS A 55 1.22 -4.59 -1.58
C CYS A 55 1.40 -3.75 -0.32
N TYR A 56 0.50 -2.77 -0.11
CA TYR A 56 0.47 -1.93 1.08
C TYR A 56 -0.87 -2.03 1.79
N CYS A 57 -0.87 -2.39 3.08
CA CYS A 57 -2.03 -2.25 3.94
C CYS A 57 -1.95 -0.90 4.68
N ILE A 58 -2.76 0.05 4.23
CA ILE A 58 -2.72 1.42 4.76
C ILE A 58 -3.30 1.49 6.18
N ALA A 59 -4.27 0.63 6.51
CA ALA A 59 -4.87 0.60 7.84
C ALA A 59 -3.86 0.20 8.92
N SER A 60 -3.10 -0.86 8.69
CA SER A 60 -2.08 -1.37 9.62
C SER A 60 -0.70 -0.74 9.44
N CYS A 61 -0.52 0.17 8.47
CA CYS A 61 0.79 0.70 8.09
C CYS A 61 1.81 -0.41 7.84
N SER A 62 1.44 -1.43 7.07
CA SER A 62 2.32 -2.55 6.71
C SER A 62 2.44 -2.71 5.20
N TYR A 63 3.46 -3.46 4.78
CA TYR A 63 3.71 -3.84 3.40
C TYR A 63 4.09 -5.32 3.33
N GLY A 64 4.03 -5.90 2.14
CA GLY A 64 4.23 -7.33 1.92
C GLY A 64 4.07 -7.72 0.46
N SER A 65 4.28 -8.99 0.15
CA SER A 65 3.99 -9.52 -1.18
C SER A 65 2.49 -9.76 -1.41
N VAL A 66 2.06 -9.79 -2.68
CA VAL A 66 0.73 -10.26 -3.10
C VAL A 66 0.40 -11.62 -2.48
N ASP A 67 1.35 -12.56 -2.49
CA ASP A 67 1.17 -13.90 -1.94
C ASP A 67 0.87 -13.85 -0.43
N TYR A 68 1.67 -13.09 0.34
CA TYR A 68 1.45 -12.94 1.77
C TYR A 68 0.04 -12.44 2.08
N PHE A 69 -0.40 -11.37 1.42
CA PHE A 69 -1.74 -10.83 1.66
C PHE A 69 -2.85 -11.77 1.19
N THR A 70 -2.63 -12.55 0.14
CA THR A 70 -3.56 -13.58 -0.33
C THR A 70 -3.71 -14.71 0.69
N GLU A 71 -2.59 -15.26 1.18
CA GLU A 71 -2.56 -16.31 2.21
C GLU A 71 -3.23 -15.88 3.51
N HIS A 72 -3.16 -14.58 3.83
CA HIS A 72 -3.78 -14.00 5.02
C HIS A 72 -5.19 -13.43 4.77
N ASN A 73 -5.82 -13.76 3.64
CA ASN A 73 -7.21 -13.41 3.28
C ASN A 73 -7.49 -11.90 3.19
N TYR A 74 -6.51 -11.09 2.82
CA TYR A 74 -6.73 -9.67 2.52
C TYR A 74 -7.40 -9.52 1.16
N ARG A 75 -8.31 -8.55 1.06
CA ARG A 75 -8.80 -8.07 -0.23
C ARG A 75 -7.71 -7.24 -0.90
N ILE A 76 -7.22 -7.71 -2.04
CA ILE A 76 -6.23 -6.99 -2.83
C ILE A 76 -6.92 -6.16 -3.91
N ILE A 77 -6.55 -4.88 -4.03
CA ILE A 77 -6.98 -4.00 -5.12
C ILE A 77 -5.78 -3.37 -5.81
N LYS A 78 -5.88 -3.12 -7.12
CA LYS A 78 -4.83 -2.42 -7.85
C LYS A 78 -4.77 -0.95 -7.46
N SER A 79 -3.55 -0.41 -7.35
CA SER A 79 -3.25 1.01 -7.16
C SER A 79 -3.99 1.92 -8.16
N THR A 80 -4.13 1.48 -9.41
CA THR A 80 -4.82 2.17 -10.52
C THR A 80 -6.32 2.38 -10.31
N LEU A 81 -6.93 1.77 -9.29
CA LEU A 81 -8.32 2.06 -8.90
C LEU A 81 -8.44 3.28 -7.96
N ILE A 82 -7.32 3.72 -7.40
CA ILE A 82 -7.19 4.85 -6.46
C ILE A 82 -6.58 6.08 -7.17
N LEU A 83 -5.61 5.85 -8.06
CA LEU A 83 -4.93 6.89 -8.86
C LEU A 83 -5.78 7.35 -10.04
#